data_AF-A0A8H5SPK2-F1
#
_entry.id   AF-A0A8H5SPK2-F1
#
_cell.length_a   1.000
_cell.length_b   1.000
_cell.length_c   1.000
_cell.angle_alpha   90.00
_cell.angle_beta   90.00
_cell.angle_gamma   90.00
#
_symmetry.space_group_name_H-M   'P 1'
#
loop_
_entity.id
_entity.type
_entity.pdbx_description
1 polymer ?
#
loop_
_entity_poly.entity_id
_entity_poly.type
_entity_poly.pdbx_seq_one_letter_code
_entity_poly.pdbx_strand_id
1 'polypeptide(L)'
;MSDCSARRSSKMPHPNDLHRSTQSASAPPGDAAQLPQGQCRYILTIPELKGHRCGCMGFHHNTSLPGATCYCGHFSCFHSSTSLKTSEDITALKKRVRELEAQLQQKGTYQLENLVGRISDLEETVEGNQEEAANQLKASYQNSSAAWQVIEALQERIKSLENYCQLYCEQMIATRKEVKELYNRQLEMMDGEESLEERIKTLEDPGNLLPLFQTGPIGSVTMDTR
;
A
#
# COMPACT_ATOMS: atom_id res chain seq x y z
N MET A 1 -16.49 26.26 2.08
CA MET A 1 -17.79 26.87 1.75
C MET A 1 -17.62 27.56 0.42
N SER A 2 -18.21 27.01 -0.64
CA SER A 2 -18.16 27.57 -1.99
C SER A 2 -19.54 27.35 -2.61
N ASP A 3 -20.23 28.45 -2.86
CA ASP A 3 -21.53 28.50 -3.52
C ASP A 3 -21.43 28.03 -4.97
N CYS A 4 -22.41 27.25 -5.42
CA CYS A 4 -22.88 27.27 -6.81
C CYS A 4 -24.27 26.64 -6.89
N SER A 5 -25.29 27.43 -6.50
CA SER A 5 -26.68 27.16 -6.85
C SER A 5 -26.94 27.59 -8.29
N ALA A 6 -27.21 26.64 -9.19
CA ALA A 6 -27.71 26.93 -10.54
C ALA A 6 -29.00 26.15 -10.79
N ARG A 7 -30.10 26.91 -10.77
CA ARG A 7 -31.48 26.53 -11.06
C ARG A 7 -31.60 25.94 -12.47
N ARG A 8 -32.27 24.80 -12.62
CA ARG A 8 -32.85 24.37 -13.90
C ARG A 8 -34.37 24.35 -13.75
N SER A 9 -35.02 25.33 -14.38
CA SER A 9 -36.46 25.39 -14.55
C SER A 9 -36.92 24.30 -15.52
N SER A 10 -37.77 23.40 -15.03
CA SER A 10 -38.63 22.55 -15.84
C SER A 10 -39.64 23.41 -16.60
N LYS A 11 -39.72 23.26 -17.92
CA LYS A 11 -40.84 23.78 -18.72
C LYS A 11 -41.40 22.64 -19.56
N MET A 12 -42.49 22.08 -19.07
CA MET A 12 -43.39 21.19 -19.81
C MET A 12 -44.13 22.02 -20.88
N PRO A 13 -44.34 21.51 -22.10
CA PRO A 13 -45.40 22.01 -22.98
C PRO A 13 -46.68 21.20 -22.74
N HIS A 14 -47.75 21.89 -22.32
CA HIS A 14 -49.13 21.39 -22.33
C HIS A 14 -49.69 21.49 -23.78
N PRO A 15 -50.75 20.72 -24.13
CA PRO A 15 -51.19 20.38 -25.47
C PRO A 15 -52.29 21.34 -25.99
N ASN A 16 -52.80 21.01 -27.19
CA ASN A 16 -53.75 21.71 -28.07
C ASN A 16 -53.00 22.48 -29.17
N ASP A 17 -53.23 22.26 -30.45
CA ASP A 17 -54.52 22.12 -31.12
C ASP A 17 -54.51 21.06 -32.24
N LEU A 18 -55.27 19.97 -32.04
CA LEU A 18 -55.76 19.15 -33.16
C LEU A 18 -56.94 19.88 -33.79
N HIS A 19 -56.66 20.96 -34.53
CA HIS A 19 -57.60 21.48 -35.49
C HIS A 19 -57.65 20.51 -36.67
N ARG A 20 -58.57 19.56 -36.55
CA ARG A 20 -59.06 18.68 -37.60
C ARG A 20 -59.73 19.55 -38.67
N SER A 21 -58.92 20.13 -39.55
CA SER A 21 -59.41 20.66 -40.83
C SER A 21 -59.65 19.48 -41.76
N THR A 22 -60.89 19.00 -41.77
CA THR A 22 -61.47 18.29 -42.91
C THR A 22 -61.54 19.28 -44.09
N GLN A 23 -60.42 19.51 -44.77
CA GLN A 23 -60.42 20.16 -46.07
C GLN A 23 -60.49 19.08 -47.14
N SER A 24 -61.71 18.85 -47.64
CA SER A 24 -61.91 18.25 -48.95
C SER A 24 -61.77 19.32 -50.03
N ALA A 25 -61.09 18.93 -51.12
CA ALA A 25 -61.12 19.47 -52.48
C ALA A 25 -60.84 20.99 -52.61
N SER A 26 -59.69 21.43 -53.13
CA SER A 26 -59.19 21.18 -54.49
C SER A 26 -57.75 21.71 -54.56
N ALA A 27 -56.80 20.98 -55.15
CA ALA A 27 -55.45 21.50 -55.36
C ALA A 27 -55.39 22.38 -56.64
N PRO A 28 -54.76 23.57 -56.61
CA PRO A 28 -54.49 24.35 -57.81
C PRO A 28 -53.43 23.66 -58.70
N PRO A 29 -53.37 23.96 -60.01
CA PRO A 29 -52.57 23.21 -61.00
C PRO A 29 -51.05 23.52 -60.97
N GLY A 30 -50.42 23.57 -59.79
CA GLY A 30 -49.02 23.97 -59.60
C GLY A 30 -48.10 23.02 -58.80
N ASP A 31 -48.62 21.98 -58.13
CA ASP A 31 -47.85 21.20 -57.13
C ASP A 31 -47.30 19.84 -57.63
N ALA A 32 -46.91 19.73 -58.91
CA ALA A 32 -46.36 18.48 -59.44
C ALA A 32 -45.02 18.05 -58.77
N ALA A 33 -44.26 19.00 -58.22
CA ALA A 33 -42.93 18.76 -57.64
C ALA A 33 -42.94 18.23 -56.19
N GLN A 34 -44.07 18.31 -55.47
CA GLN A 34 -44.20 17.83 -54.09
C GLN A 34 -44.81 16.42 -53.99
N LEU A 35 -45.19 15.85 -55.12
CA LEU A 35 -45.82 14.54 -55.16
C LEU A 35 -44.76 13.44 -54.99
N PRO A 36 -45.04 12.41 -54.16
CA PRO A 36 -44.09 11.31 -53.95
C PRO A 36 -43.82 10.63 -55.28
N GLN A 37 -42.61 10.10 -55.48
CA GLN A 37 -42.25 9.45 -56.76
C GLN A 37 -42.15 7.93 -56.65
N GLY A 38 -42.18 7.37 -55.43
CA GLY A 38 -41.93 5.96 -55.18
C GLY A 38 -43.16 5.07 -55.25
N GLN A 39 -42.91 3.78 -54.97
CA GLN A 39 -43.90 2.71 -55.02
C GLN A 39 -45.05 2.91 -54.01
N CYS A 40 -46.25 2.47 -54.40
CA CYS A 40 -47.42 2.42 -53.54
C CYS A 40 -47.26 1.35 -52.45
N ARG A 41 -47.40 1.74 -51.19
CA ARG A 41 -47.33 0.85 -50.01
C ARG A 41 -48.69 0.41 -49.50
N TYR A 42 -49.78 0.78 -50.18
CA TYR A 42 -51.13 0.34 -49.82
C TYR A 42 -51.25 -1.19 -49.89
N ILE A 43 -51.85 -1.78 -48.85
CA ILE A 43 -52.08 -3.21 -48.75
C ILE A 43 -53.49 -3.50 -49.26
N LEU A 44 -53.61 -4.34 -50.28
CA LEU A 44 -54.88 -4.73 -50.87
C LEU A 44 -55.73 -5.50 -49.85
N THR A 45 -56.99 -5.11 -49.74
CA THR A 45 -57.98 -5.70 -48.83
C THR A 45 -58.93 -6.69 -49.51
N ILE A 46 -58.78 -6.89 -50.83
CA ILE A 46 -59.57 -7.83 -51.63
C ILE A 46 -59.29 -9.27 -51.14
N PRO A 47 -60.31 -10.12 -50.89
CA PRO A 47 -60.13 -11.46 -50.31
C PRO A 47 -59.08 -12.34 -51.02
N GLU A 48 -59.00 -12.26 -52.34
CA GLU A 48 -58.08 -13.03 -53.20
C GLU A 48 -56.63 -12.53 -53.18
N LEU A 49 -56.42 -11.26 -52.77
CA LEU A 49 -55.10 -10.59 -52.78
C LEU A 49 -54.75 -10.03 -51.39
N LYS A 50 -55.40 -10.54 -50.35
CA LYS A 50 -55.30 -10.02 -49.00
C LYS A 50 -53.85 -10.10 -48.51
N GLY A 51 -53.31 -8.95 -48.12
CA GLY A 51 -51.91 -8.84 -47.65
C GLY A 51 -50.89 -8.54 -48.74
N HIS A 52 -51.27 -8.54 -50.02
CA HIS A 52 -50.40 -8.12 -51.11
C HIS A 52 -50.38 -6.60 -51.23
N ARG A 53 -49.24 -6.03 -51.60
CA ARG A 53 -49.11 -4.58 -51.85
C ARG A 53 -49.61 -4.25 -53.25
N CYS A 54 -50.10 -3.02 -53.42
CA CYS A 54 -50.38 -2.48 -54.74
C CYS A 54 -49.12 -2.53 -55.63
N GLY A 55 -49.25 -3.05 -56.85
CA GLY A 55 -48.14 -3.18 -57.81
C GLY A 55 -47.66 -1.88 -58.44
N CYS A 56 -48.21 -0.73 -58.03
CA CYS A 56 -47.89 0.56 -58.60
C CYS A 56 -46.48 1.01 -58.20
N MET A 57 -45.55 1.07 -59.17
CA MET A 57 -44.12 1.33 -58.93
C MET A 57 -43.76 2.81 -58.77
N GLY A 58 -44.64 3.73 -59.17
CA GLY A 58 -44.45 5.16 -59.06
C GLY A 58 -45.79 5.87 -58.94
N PHE A 59 -45.80 7.04 -58.30
CA PHE A 59 -47.02 7.84 -58.24
C PHE A 59 -47.25 8.53 -59.58
N HIS A 60 -48.45 8.34 -60.12
CA HIS A 60 -48.90 9.03 -61.32
C HIS A 60 -50.23 9.71 -60.99
N HIS A 61 -50.21 11.04 -60.84
CA HIS A 61 -51.37 11.82 -60.45
C HIS A 61 -52.49 11.67 -61.49
N ASN A 62 -53.63 11.15 -61.04
CA ASN A 62 -54.81 11.05 -61.86
C ASN A 62 -55.66 12.31 -61.68
N THR A 63 -55.60 13.21 -62.66
CA THR A 63 -56.37 14.47 -62.68
C THR A 63 -57.86 14.26 -62.90
N SER A 64 -58.30 13.05 -63.27
CA SER A 64 -59.71 12.71 -63.42
C SER A 64 -60.41 12.44 -62.08
N LEU A 65 -59.65 12.32 -60.98
CA LEU A 65 -60.20 12.11 -59.64
C LEU A 65 -59.81 13.30 -58.74
N PRO A 66 -60.73 13.79 -57.89
CA PRO A 66 -60.41 14.87 -56.96
C PRO A 66 -59.36 14.42 -55.93
N GLY A 67 -58.42 15.31 -55.63
CA GLY A 67 -57.33 15.07 -54.69
C GLY A 67 -56.04 14.54 -55.33
N ALA A 68 -55.02 14.30 -54.50
CA ALA A 68 -53.72 13.76 -54.92
C ALA A 68 -53.80 12.23 -55.03
N THR A 69 -54.59 11.73 -55.97
CA THR A 69 -54.86 10.30 -56.15
C THR A 69 -54.02 9.74 -57.31
N CYS A 70 -53.46 8.56 -57.14
CA CYS A 70 -52.71 7.87 -58.19
C CYS A 70 -53.65 7.13 -59.16
N TYR A 71 -53.22 6.82 -60.39
CA TYR A 71 -53.95 5.91 -61.29
C TYR A 71 -54.23 4.51 -60.70
N CYS A 72 -53.50 4.08 -59.67
CA CYS A 72 -53.80 2.85 -58.95
C CYS A 72 -55.00 2.97 -57.99
N GLY A 73 -55.60 4.16 -57.87
CA GLY A 73 -56.75 4.45 -57.02
C GLY A 73 -56.40 4.84 -55.58
N HIS A 74 -55.13 4.80 -55.18
CA HIS A 74 -54.68 5.15 -53.82
C HIS A 74 -54.17 6.59 -53.72
N PHE A 75 -54.32 7.18 -52.53
CA PHE A 75 -53.82 8.52 -52.23
C PHE A 75 -52.28 8.58 -52.21
N SER A 76 -51.73 9.77 -52.54
CA SER A 76 -50.30 10.05 -52.56
C SER A 76 -49.60 9.69 -51.25
N CYS A 77 -50.24 9.84 -50.10
CA CYS A 77 -49.66 9.50 -48.79
C CYS A 77 -49.26 8.01 -48.64
N PHE A 78 -49.80 7.12 -49.47
CA PHE A 78 -49.40 5.71 -49.49
C PHE A 78 -48.17 5.44 -50.36
N HIS A 79 -47.68 6.43 -51.12
CA HIS A 79 -46.48 6.29 -51.94
C HIS A 79 -45.23 6.73 -51.17
N SER A 80 -44.12 6.02 -51.38
CA SER A 80 -42.84 6.40 -50.79
C SER A 80 -42.35 7.71 -51.40
N SER A 81 -41.94 8.68 -50.57
CA SER A 81 -41.33 9.94 -51.05
C SER A 81 -39.95 9.74 -51.69
N THR A 82 -39.36 8.56 -51.52
CA THR A 82 -38.00 8.24 -51.97
C THR A 82 -38.05 7.38 -53.23
N SER A 83 -37.36 7.83 -54.28
CA SER A 83 -37.05 7.01 -55.46
C SER A 83 -36.15 5.83 -55.08
N LEU A 84 -36.22 4.74 -55.85
CA LEU A 84 -35.42 3.54 -55.68
C LEU A 84 -33.94 3.94 -55.63
N LYS A 85 -33.24 3.56 -54.55
CA LYS A 85 -31.79 3.79 -54.41
C LYS A 85 -31.09 3.22 -55.63
N THR A 86 -30.31 4.05 -56.31
CA THR A 86 -29.64 3.65 -57.56
C THR A 86 -28.59 2.58 -57.27
N SER A 87 -28.22 1.81 -58.29
CA SER A 87 -27.12 0.83 -58.18
C SER A 87 -25.83 1.51 -57.70
N GLU A 88 -25.62 2.78 -58.06
CA GLU A 88 -24.48 3.60 -57.64
C GLU A 88 -24.50 3.94 -56.14
N ASP A 89 -25.67 4.20 -55.56
CA ASP A 89 -25.80 4.42 -54.11
C ASP A 89 -25.43 3.15 -53.32
N ILE A 90 -25.79 1.98 -53.85
CA ILE A 90 -25.49 0.69 -53.23
C ILE A 90 -23.99 0.38 -53.35
N THR A 91 -23.35 0.67 -54.48
CA THR A 91 -21.90 0.46 -54.64
C THR A 91 -21.09 1.43 -53.78
N ALA A 92 -21.52 2.69 -53.67
CA ALA A 92 -20.93 3.68 -52.77
C ALA A 92 -21.04 3.25 -51.30
N LEU A 93 -22.20 2.73 -50.88
CA LEU A 93 -22.40 2.22 -49.53
C LEU A 93 -21.52 0.98 -49.25
N LYS A 94 -21.46 0.03 -50.20
CA LYS A 94 -20.57 -1.15 -50.09
C LYS A 94 -19.09 -0.77 -50.01
N LYS A 95 -18.67 0.27 -50.72
CA LYS A 95 -17.30 0.80 -50.62
C LYS A 95 -17.05 1.36 -49.22
N ARG A 96 -17.97 2.16 -48.71
CA ARG A 96 -17.85 2.79 -47.38
C ARG A 96 -17.86 1.78 -46.24
N VAL A 97 -18.66 0.73 -46.33
CA VAL A 97 -18.66 -0.37 -45.34
C VAL A 97 -17.30 -1.06 -45.31
N ARG A 98 -16.76 -1.44 -46.47
CA ARG A 98 -15.43 -2.07 -46.56
C ARG A 98 -14.31 -1.20 -46.00
N GLU A 99 -14.38 0.10 -46.24
CA GLU A 99 -13.41 1.08 -45.77
C GLU A 99 -13.47 1.25 -44.24
N LEU A 100 -14.68 1.23 -43.67
CA LEU A 100 -14.89 1.22 -42.22
C LEU A 100 -14.42 -0.08 -41.57
N GLU A 101 -14.71 -1.24 -42.17
CA GLU A 101 -14.23 -2.55 -41.71
C GLU A 101 -12.69 -2.60 -41.67
N ALA A 102 -12.02 -2.11 -42.72
CA ALA A 102 -10.57 -2.05 -42.78
C ALA A 102 -9.97 -1.13 -41.69
N GLN A 103 -10.56 0.05 -41.47
CA GLN A 103 -10.12 0.97 -40.41
C GLN A 103 -10.33 0.38 -39.00
N LEU A 104 -11.40 -0.38 -38.81
CA LEU A 104 -11.73 -0.98 -37.52
C LEU A 104 -10.80 -2.15 -37.20
N GLN A 105 -10.48 -2.98 -38.20
CA GLN A 105 -9.46 -4.01 -38.09
C GLN A 105 -8.09 -3.39 -37.77
N GLN A 106 -7.62 -2.42 -38.56
CA GLN A 106 -6.32 -1.79 -38.36
C GLN A 106 -6.16 -1.11 -36.98
N LYS A 107 -7.19 -0.38 -36.52
CA LYS A 107 -7.18 0.24 -35.20
C LYS A 107 -7.29 -0.77 -34.08
N GLY A 108 -7.99 -1.89 -34.30
CA GLY A 108 -8.13 -2.97 -33.33
C GLY A 108 -6.80 -3.68 -33.09
N THR A 109 -6.10 -4.10 -34.15
CA THR A 109 -4.80 -4.78 -34.02
C THR A 109 -3.74 -3.88 -33.39
N TYR A 110 -3.60 -2.63 -33.87
CA TYR A 110 -2.57 -1.73 -33.33
C TYR A 110 -2.79 -1.38 -31.85
N GLN A 111 -4.04 -1.18 -31.43
CA GLN A 111 -4.35 -0.94 -30.01
C GLN A 111 -4.08 -2.17 -29.16
N LEU A 112 -4.44 -3.36 -29.65
CA LEU A 112 -4.21 -4.61 -28.94
C LEU A 112 -2.71 -4.90 -28.82
N GLU A 113 -1.93 -4.77 -29.89
CA GLU A 113 -0.47 -4.96 -29.88
C GLU A 113 0.23 -4.00 -28.91
N ASN A 114 -0.16 -2.73 -28.90
CA ASN A 114 0.39 -1.75 -27.94
C ASN A 114 0.03 -2.09 -26.49
N LEU A 115 -1.22 -2.54 -26.23
CA LEU A 115 -1.62 -2.98 -24.90
C LEU A 115 -0.84 -4.22 -24.45
N VAL A 116 -0.66 -5.20 -25.34
CA VAL A 116 0.12 -6.41 -25.06
C VAL A 116 1.58 -6.07 -24.77
N GLY A 117 2.20 -5.18 -25.55
CA GLY A 117 3.57 -4.71 -25.28
C GLY A 117 3.69 -4.06 -23.90
N ARG A 118 2.80 -3.12 -23.58
CA ARG A 118 2.77 -2.47 -22.27
C ARG A 118 2.53 -3.43 -21.11
N ILE A 119 1.68 -4.44 -21.29
CA ILE A 119 1.43 -5.48 -20.28
C ILE A 119 2.70 -6.31 -20.10
N SER A 120 3.37 -6.69 -21.18
CA SER A 120 4.63 -7.46 -21.13
C SER A 120 5.72 -6.69 -20.37
N ASP A 121 5.90 -5.40 -20.68
CA ASP A 121 6.88 -4.54 -19.97
C ASP A 121 6.55 -4.41 -18.47
N LEU A 122 5.26 -4.33 -18.14
CA LEU A 122 4.79 -4.27 -16.75
C LEU A 122 5.00 -5.60 -16.03
N GLU A 123 4.74 -6.73 -16.68
CA GLU A 123 4.97 -8.07 -16.14
C GLU A 123 6.46 -8.26 -15.82
N GLU A 124 7.35 -7.94 -16.77
CA GLU A 124 8.81 -8.02 -16.55
C GLU A 124 9.26 -7.11 -15.40
N THR A 125 8.74 -5.87 -15.34
CA THR A 125 9.06 -4.94 -14.25
C THR A 125 8.57 -5.46 -12.89
N VAL A 126 7.38 -6.05 -12.84
CA VAL A 126 6.81 -6.61 -11.61
C VAL A 126 7.61 -7.83 -11.15
N GLU A 127 7.96 -8.73 -12.07
CA GLU A 127 8.78 -9.90 -11.77
C GLU A 127 10.18 -9.48 -11.27
N GLY A 128 10.82 -8.52 -11.94
CA GLY A 128 12.10 -7.96 -11.52
C GLY A 128 12.05 -7.31 -10.14
N ASN A 129 11.02 -6.50 -9.87
CA ASN A 129 10.81 -5.88 -8.56
C ASN A 129 10.55 -6.92 -7.46
N GLN A 130 9.81 -7.99 -7.78
CA GLN A 130 9.55 -9.06 -6.84
C GLN A 130 10.82 -9.83 -6.49
N GLU A 131 11.66 -10.13 -7.49
CA GLU A 131 12.97 -10.76 -7.28
C GLU A 131 13.89 -9.86 -6.44
N GLU A 132 13.96 -8.57 -6.76
CA GLU A 132 14.77 -7.61 -6.01
C GLU A 132 14.31 -7.52 -4.55
N ALA A 133 13.00 -7.41 -4.31
CA ALA A 133 12.43 -7.39 -2.96
C ALA A 133 12.76 -8.68 -2.19
N ALA A 134 12.68 -9.84 -2.82
CA ALA A 134 13.05 -11.12 -2.21
C ALA A 134 14.55 -11.16 -1.85
N ASN A 135 15.42 -10.65 -2.72
CA ASN A 135 16.86 -10.56 -2.49
C ASN A 135 17.19 -9.59 -1.34
N GLN A 136 16.57 -8.41 -1.32
CA GLN A 136 16.73 -7.45 -0.23
C GLN A 136 16.25 -8.02 1.11
N LEU A 137 15.11 -8.71 1.11
CA LEU A 137 14.59 -9.38 2.30
C LEU A 137 15.55 -10.44 2.83
N LYS A 138 16.08 -11.30 1.94
CA LYS A 138 17.08 -12.32 2.28
C LYS A 138 18.34 -11.70 2.88
N ALA A 139 18.86 -10.63 2.27
CA ALA A 139 20.02 -9.91 2.78
C ALA A 139 19.76 -9.30 4.17
N SER A 140 18.58 -8.71 4.38
CA SER A 140 18.17 -8.17 5.68
C SER A 140 18.09 -9.26 6.76
N TYR A 141 17.52 -10.43 6.45
CA TYR A 141 17.48 -11.56 7.38
C TYR A 141 18.87 -12.08 7.72
N GLN A 142 19.77 -12.20 6.73
CA GLN A 142 21.15 -12.65 6.97
C GLN A 142 21.92 -11.66 7.84
N ASN A 143 21.80 -10.36 7.57
CA ASN A 143 22.40 -9.31 8.40
C ASN A 143 21.86 -9.34 9.82
N SER A 144 20.53 -9.43 9.97
CA SER A 144 19.89 -9.53 11.30
C SER A 144 20.38 -10.76 12.06
N SER A 145 20.50 -11.91 11.38
CA SER A 145 21.02 -13.14 11.99
C SER A 145 22.48 -12.99 12.45
N ALA A 146 23.34 -12.37 11.63
CA ALA A 146 24.72 -12.08 12.01
C ALA A 146 24.80 -11.12 13.21
N ALA A 147 23.95 -10.09 13.24
CA ALA A 147 23.87 -9.17 14.37
C ALA A 147 23.48 -9.90 15.67
N TRP A 148 22.52 -10.82 15.61
CA TRP A 148 22.15 -11.65 16.76
C TRP A 148 23.31 -12.51 17.28
N GLN A 149 24.08 -13.13 16.39
CA GLN A 149 25.27 -13.90 16.79
C GLN A 149 26.30 -13.03 17.52
N VAL A 150 26.51 -11.79 17.05
CA VAL A 150 27.40 -10.84 17.72
C VAL A 150 26.85 -10.44 19.09
N ILE A 151 25.54 -10.20 19.20
CA ILE A 151 24.90 -9.87 20.48
C ILE A 151 25.09 -11.02 21.48
N GLU A 152 24.86 -12.27 21.06
CA GLU A 152 25.08 -13.45 21.93
C GLU A 152 26.53 -13.55 22.39
N ALA A 153 27.49 -13.39 21.47
CA ALA A 153 28.91 -13.40 21.82
C ALA A 153 29.29 -12.28 22.81
N LEU A 154 28.73 -11.09 22.64
CA LEU A 154 28.92 -9.96 23.56
C LEU A 154 28.28 -10.22 24.93
N GLN A 155 27.09 -10.83 24.97
CA GLN A 155 26.43 -11.19 26.23
C GLN A 155 27.27 -12.19 27.03
N GLU A 156 27.81 -13.23 26.38
CA GLU A 156 28.72 -14.18 27.05
C GLU A 156 30.00 -13.50 27.51
N ARG A 157 30.54 -12.56 26.72
CA ARG A 157 31.72 -11.80 27.14
C ARG A 157 31.44 -10.93 28.36
N ILE A 158 30.29 -10.27 28.41
CA ILE A 158 29.86 -9.46 29.57
C ILE A 158 29.75 -10.33 30.81
N LYS A 159 29.06 -11.47 30.73
CA LYS A 159 28.97 -12.42 31.86
C LYS A 159 30.35 -12.85 32.37
N SER A 160 31.27 -13.14 31.45
CA SER A 160 32.65 -13.50 31.83
C SER A 160 33.36 -12.37 32.58
N LEU A 161 33.19 -11.12 32.14
CA LEU A 161 33.78 -9.95 32.78
C LEU A 161 33.16 -9.68 34.16
N GLU A 162 31.84 -9.82 34.28
CA GLU A 162 31.14 -9.69 35.57
C GLU A 162 31.67 -10.71 36.58
N ASN A 163 31.88 -11.96 36.17
CA ASN A 163 32.49 -12.99 37.02
C ASN A 163 33.90 -12.61 37.48
N TYR A 164 34.74 -12.07 36.59
CA TYR A 164 36.08 -11.61 36.96
C TYR A 164 36.04 -10.42 37.93
N CYS A 165 35.14 -9.45 37.70
CA CYS A 165 34.94 -8.32 38.61
C CYS A 165 34.54 -8.81 39.99
N GLN A 166 33.61 -9.76 40.08
CA GLN A 166 33.17 -10.35 41.34
C GLN A 166 34.33 -11.03 42.08
N LEU A 167 35.13 -11.84 41.39
CA LEU A 167 36.31 -12.50 41.96
C LEU A 167 37.32 -11.47 42.50
N TYR A 168 37.57 -10.41 41.74
CA TYR A 168 38.49 -9.35 42.16
C TYR A 168 37.96 -8.58 43.38
N CYS A 169 36.65 -8.31 43.45
CA CYS A 169 36.01 -7.72 44.62
C CYS A 169 36.18 -8.60 45.87
N GLU A 170 35.98 -9.91 45.74
CA GLU A 170 36.18 -10.87 46.83
C GLU A 170 37.65 -10.88 47.30
N GLN A 171 38.59 -10.89 46.37
CA GLN A 171 40.02 -10.82 46.68
C GLN A 171 40.40 -9.51 47.37
N MET A 172 39.85 -8.37 46.93
CA MET A 172 40.07 -7.08 47.59
C MET A 172 39.49 -7.04 49.01
N ILE A 173 38.35 -7.70 49.25
CA ILE A 173 37.78 -7.82 50.59
C ILE A 173 38.67 -8.68 51.49
N ALA A 174 39.18 -9.80 50.97
CA ALA A 174 40.08 -10.68 51.71
C ALA A 174 41.39 -9.96 52.10
N THR A 175 42.06 -9.34 51.14
CA THR A 175 43.30 -8.58 51.39
C THR A 175 43.07 -7.41 52.35
N ARG A 176 41.93 -6.71 52.27
CA ARG A 176 41.57 -5.67 53.25
C ARG A 176 41.45 -6.23 54.68
N LYS A 177 40.90 -7.45 54.84
CA LYS A 177 40.82 -8.11 56.15
C LYS A 177 42.20 -8.46 56.68
N GLU A 178 43.06 -9.03 55.85
CA GLU A 178 44.45 -9.37 56.20
C GLU A 178 45.23 -8.13 56.64
N VAL A 179 45.13 -7.02 55.89
CA VAL A 179 45.76 -5.74 56.25
C VAL A 179 45.27 -5.23 57.61
N LYS A 180 43.96 -5.33 57.87
CA LYS A 180 43.38 -4.93 59.16
C LYS A 180 43.89 -5.81 60.31
N GLU A 181 44.03 -7.11 60.08
CA GLU A 181 44.57 -8.04 61.08
C GLU A 181 46.04 -7.75 61.38
N LEU A 182 46.86 -7.50 60.34
CA LEU A 182 48.25 -7.09 60.51
C LEU A 182 48.37 -5.78 61.29
N TYR A 183 47.51 -4.80 61.00
CA TYR A 183 47.47 -3.55 61.73
C TYR A 183 47.13 -3.76 63.21
N ASN A 184 46.12 -4.60 63.52
CA ASN A 184 45.78 -4.93 64.90
C ASN A 184 46.95 -5.61 65.63
N ARG A 185 47.63 -6.56 64.98
CA ARG A 185 48.78 -7.25 65.55
C ARG A 185 49.96 -6.31 65.78
N GLN A 186 50.13 -5.29 64.94
CA GLN A 186 51.11 -4.24 65.15
C GLN A 186 50.80 -3.42 66.40
N LEU A 187 49.52 -3.08 66.64
CA LEU A 187 49.10 -2.40 67.87
C LEU A 187 49.44 -3.24 69.11
N GLU A 188 49.07 -4.54 69.12
CA GLU A 188 49.38 -5.45 70.22
C GLU A 188 50.89 -5.57 70.50
N MET A 189 51.71 -5.51 69.44
CA MET A 189 53.17 -5.54 69.57
C MET A 189 53.71 -4.25 70.21
N MET A 190 53.18 -3.08 69.81
CA MET A 190 53.57 -1.80 70.41
C MET A 190 53.16 -1.72 71.89
N ASP A 191 51.97 -2.20 72.25
CA ASP A 191 51.53 -2.28 73.66
C ASP A 191 52.48 -3.20 74.47
N GLY A 192 52.92 -4.30 73.86
CA GLY A 192 53.92 -5.20 74.45
C GLY A 192 55.32 -4.57 74.58
N GLU A 193 55.73 -3.78 73.59
CA GLU A 193 56.97 -3.00 73.61
C GLU A 193 56.95 -1.96 74.74
N GLU A 194 55.89 -1.17 74.84
CA GLU A 194 55.70 -0.18 75.92
C GLU A 194 55.79 -0.84 77.30
N SER A 195 55.11 -1.99 77.50
CA SER A 195 55.19 -2.73 78.76
C SER A 195 56.60 -3.24 79.08
N LEU A 196 57.36 -3.67 78.07
CA LEU A 196 58.75 -4.10 78.27
C LEU A 196 59.66 -2.92 78.58
N GLU A 197 59.48 -1.78 77.92
CA GLU A 197 60.21 -0.54 78.21
C GLU A 197 59.98 -0.08 79.65
N GLU A 198 58.74 -0.12 80.16
CA GLU A 198 58.42 0.20 81.55
C GLU A 198 59.12 -0.74 82.55
N ARG A 199 59.16 -2.04 82.23
CA ARG A 199 59.85 -3.04 83.06
C ARG A 199 61.37 -2.83 83.05
N ILE A 200 61.95 -2.54 81.90
CA ILE A 200 63.38 -2.22 81.78
C ILE A 200 63.69 -0.98 82.63
N LYS A 201 62.91 0.10 82.49
CA LYS A 201 63.07 1.31 83.29
C LYS A 201 63.00 1.06 84.79
N THR A 202 62.12 0.15 85.22
CA THR A 202 62.00 -0.26 86.63
C THR A 202 63.23 -1.02 87.12
N LEU A 203 63.82 -1.87 86.28
CA LEU A 203 65.03 -2.65 86.58
C LEU A 203 66.31 -1.79 86.53
N GLU A 204 66.32 -0.74 85.70
CA GLU A 204 67.42 0.21 85.57
C GLU A 204 67.44 1.27 86.67
N ASP A 205 66.36 1.44 87.44
CA ASP A 205 66.32 2.35 88.58
C ASP A 205 67.14 1.80 89.77
N PRO A 206 68.30 2.42 90.10
CA PRO A 206 69.15 1.95 91.19
C PRO A 206 68.49 2.05 92.58
N GLY A 207 67.39 2.79 92.71
CA GLY A 207 66.59 2.87 93.95
C GLY A 207 65.89 1.56 94.33
N ASN A 208 65.63 0.67 93.36
CA ASN A 208 64.99 -0.64 93.60
C ASN A 208 66.00 -1.78 93.85
N LEU A 209 67.31 -1.55 93.65
CA LEU A 209 68.36 -2.55 93.87
C LEU A 209 68.96 -2.53 95.30
N LEU A 210 68.50 -1.63 96.19
CA LEU A 210 68.92 -1.56 97.60
C LEU A 210 67.70 -1.24 98.48
N PRO A 211 67.28 -2.14 99.41
CA PRO A 211 68.17 -2.77 100.39
C PRO A 211 67.89 -4.27 100.62
N LEU A 212 68.70 -5.15 100.02
CA LEU A 212 68.80 -6.57 100.43
C LEU A 212 70.08 -6.90 101.22
N PHE A 213 70.92 -5.90 101.49
CA PHE A 213 72.06 -6.05 102.39
C PHE A 213 71.71 -5.52 103.79
N GLN A 214 70.77 -6.18 104.48
CA GLN A 214 70.74 -6.11 105.93
C GLN A 214 71.82 -7.05 106.48
N THR A 215 72.89 -6.42 106.95
CA THR A 215 73.94 -7.01 107.79
C THR A 215 73.34 -7.62 109.07
N GLY A 216 73.56 -8.92 109.30
CA GLY A 216 73.24 -9.65 110.54
C GLY A 216 74.18 -10.86 110.69
N PRO A 217 74.56 -11.26 111.92
CA PRO A 217 75.93 -11.62 112.26
C PRO A 217 76.36 -13.04 111.87
N ILE A 218 77.66 -13.17 111.58
CA ILE A 218 78.39 -14.43 111.37
C ILE A 218 78.26 -15.30 112.63
N GLY A 219 77.54 -16.42 112.51
CA GLY A 219 77.51 -17.47 113.52
C GLY A 219 78.86 -18.17 113.60
N SER A 220 79.51 -18.05 114.76
CA SER A 220 80.69 -18.80 115.16
C SER A 220 80.40 -20.31 115.14
N VAL A 221 81.14 -21.05 114.30
CA VAL A 221 81.16 -22.53 114.32
C VAL A 221 82.34 -22.93 115.19
N THR A 222 82.06 -23.46 116.38
CA THR A 222 83.04 -24.11 117.24
C THR A 222 83.46 -25.44 116.61
N MET A 223 84.77 -25.59 116.36
CA MET A 223 85.39 -26.87 116.04
C MET A 223 85.58 -27.70 117.30
N ASP A 224 84.93 -28.86 117.36
CA ASP A 224 85.29 -29.94 118.29
C ASP A 224 86.48 -30.72 117.74
N THR A 225 87.58 -30.66 118.48
CA THR A 225 88.79 -31.47 118.26
C THR A 225 88.77 -32.65 119.23
N ARG A 226 89.04 -33.84 118.71
CA ARG A 226 89.32 -35.06 119.47
C ARG A 226 90.83 -35.19 119.69
#